data_AF-A0AAN6BTG7-F1
#
_entry.id   AF-A0AAN6BTG7-F1
#
_cell.length_a   1.000
_cell.length_b   1.000
_cell.length_c   1.000
_cell.angle_alpha   90.00
_cell.angle_beta   90.00
_cell.angle_gamma   90.00
#
_symmetry.space_group_name_H-M   'P 1'
#
loop_
_entity.id
_entity.type
_entity.pdbx_description
1 polymer ?
#
loop_
_entity_poly.entity_id
_entity_poly.type
_entity_poly.pdbx_seq_one_letter_code
_entity_poly.pdbx_strand_id
1 'polypeptide(L)'
;MPADNKTYLSNGQVLASPPLSVRILRFFENIYFFLGLYFVSLFSLDPYTAAQNSQFNVSRSGNRHNARPRWGGSGPSSGGGGGGGGPGGGFGPRRIGRVSTYSSTMTLPANNAEWGAVISSYKDQLPEVYPVYQTPLPSSVNRYIDHTQLSLDATDEDIDKLCAEAAKYNFAAVCVRLRHVRRAVTNLQSSPECTVACVVGFPEGTHDTMEKEKEALDAAELGASELDMVINWPKLKEGQYMDVYADVLEVRKGAPSPVKLKVILETSQLTKDEIIAGSVISSMAGADFVKTSTGFKGAGANVDDVAMMRAVVELVGKGTKVKASGGVRSAEDCIKMLKAGADRIGTSSGVNIVNQLAGKETQPATPAAY
;
A
#
# COMPACT_ATOMS: atom_id res chain seq x y z
N MET A 1 -10.81 13.65 -4.66
CA MET A 1 -10.18 14.52 -5.68
C MET A 1 -9.07 15.33 -5.02
N PRO A 2 -7.78 15.02 -5.22
CA PRO A 2 -6.73 15.98 -4.87
C PRO A 2 -6.82 17.15 -5.86
N ALA A 3 -7.05 18.35 -5.33
CA ALA A 3 -7.13 19.55 -6.14
C ALA A 3 -5.79 19.80 -6.84
N ASP A 4 -5.80 19.94 -8.17
CA ASP A 4 -4.68 20.49 -8.91
C ASP A 4 -4.26 21.79 -8.22
N ASN A 5 -3.03 21.83 -7.70
CA ASN A 5 -2.52 22.92 -6.86
C ASN A 5 -2.20 24.15 -7.74
N LYS A 6 -3.25 24.79 -8.27
CA LYS A 6 -3.15 26.04 -9.02
C LYS A 6 -2.68 27.13 -8.07
N THR A 7 -1.49 27.67 -8.32
CA THR A 7 -0.92 28.77 -7.53
C THR A 7 -1.58 30.08 -7.94
N TYR A 8 -2.10 30.84 -6.97
CA TYR A 8 -2.75 32.13 -7.23
C TYR A 8 -1.80 33.27 -6.94
N LEU A 9 -1.71 34.24 -7.85
CA LEU A 9 -0.86 35.42 -7.71
C LEU A 9 -1.74 36.68 -7.61
N SER A 10 -1.43 37.58 -6.68
CA SER A 10 -2.03 38.92 -6.60
C SER A 10 -0.95 39.93 -6.25
N ASN A 11 -0.82 41.02 -7.02
CA ASN A 11 0.20 42.06 -6.85
C ASN A 11 1.64 41.51 -6.69
N GLY A 12 1.99 40.46 -7.44
CA GLY A 12 3.33 39.86 -7.42
C GLY A 12 3.62 38.91 -6.24
N GLN A 13 2.66 38.68 -5.35
CA GLN A 13 2.80 37.72 -4.25
C GLN A 13 1.96 36.46 -4.47
N VAL A 14 2.52 35.30 -4.12
CA VAL A 14 1.82 34.01 -4.11
C VAL A 14 0.86 33.99 -2.93
N LEU A 15 -0.43 33.82 -3.22
CA LEU A 15 -1.46 33.69 -2.20
C LEU A 15 -1.49 32.26 -1.67
N ALA A 16 -1.49 32.13 -0.34
CA ALA A 16 -1.66 30.84 0.34
C ALA A 16 -3.04 30.19 0.10
N SER A 17 -3.98 30.93 -0.52
CA SER A 17 -5.32 30.44 -0.82
C SER A 17 -5.94 31.21 -2.00
N PRO A 18 -6.98 30.66 -2.66
CA PRO A 18 -7.60 31.32 -3.81
C PRO A 18 -8.23 32.67 -3.40
N PRO A 19 -8.15 33.71 -4.26
CA PRO A 19 -8.84 34.98 -4.06
C PRO A 19 -10.34 34.77 -3.80
N LEU A 20 -10.95 35.69 -3.05
CA LEU A 20 -12.39 35.63 -2.72
C LEU A 20 -13.26 35.48 -3.98
N SER A 21 -12.92 36.18 -5.07
CA SER A 21 -13.61 36.09 -6.36
C SER A 21 -13.60 34.67 -6.93
N VAL A 22 -12.47 33.96 -6.86
CA VAL A 22 -12.34 32.58 -7.34
C VAL A 22 -13.13 31.61 -6.46
N ARG A 23 -13.16 31.84 -5.14
CA ARG A 23 -13.94 31.00 -4.22
C ARG A 23 -15.44 31.14 -4.47
N ILE A 24 -15.90 32.38 -4.67
CA ILE A 24 -17.30 32.69 -5.01
C ILE A 24 -17.69 32.04 -6.34
N LEU A 25 -16.83 32.17 -7.35
CA LEU A 25 -17.09 31.60 -8.67
C LEU A 25 -17.16 30.06 -8.62
N ARG A 26 -16.22 29.41 -7.91
CA ARG A 26 -16.23 27.96 -7.68
C ARG A 26 -17.45 27.48 -6.90
N PHE A 27 -17.91 28.27 -5.94
CA PHE A 27 -19.11 27.95 -5.17
C PHE A 27 -20.34 27.90 -6.08
N PHE A 28 -20.51 28.89 -6.97
CA PHE A 28 -21.60 28.89 -7.94
C PHE A 28 -21.43 27.80 -9.01
N GLU A 29 -20.23 27.51 -9.49
CA GLU A 29 -19.97 26.38 -10.39
C GLU A 29 -20.34 25.05 -9.73
N ASN A 30 -19.95 24.83 -8.48
CA ASN A 30 -20.28 23.60 -7.74
C ASN A 30 -21.79 23.45 -7.53
N ILE A 31 -22.51 24.54 -7.22
CA ILE A 31 -23.97 24.54 -7.13
C ILE A 31 -24.59 24.20 -8.49
N TYR A 32 -24.07 24.78 -9.57
CA TYR A 32 -24.57 24.52 -10.91
C TYR A 32 -24.36 23.07 -11.34
N PHE A 33 -23.18 22.48 -11.07
CA PHE A 33 -22.91 21.06 -11.34
C PHE A 33 -23.77 20.14 -10.47
N PHE A 34 -23.91 20.44 -9.18
CA PHE A 34 -24.71 19.66 -8.25
C PHE A 34 -26.19 19.66 -8.65
N LEU A 35 -26.77 20.84 -8.91
CA LEU A 35 -28.15 20.96 -9.34
C LEU A 35 -28.36 20.37 -10.74
N GLY A 36 -27.41 20.53 -11.66
CA GLY A 36 -27.47 19.94 -13.00
C GLY A 36 -27.49 18.40 -12.96
N LEU A 37 -26.60 17.79 -12.18
CA LEU A 37 -26.60 16.33 -11.97
C LEU A 37 -27.87 15.86 -11.26
N TYR A 38 -28.31 16.58 -10.23
CA TYR A 38 -29.53 16.27 -9.49
C TYR A 38 -30.76 16.29 -10.42
N PHE A 39 -30.92 17.33 -11.25
CA PHE A 39 -32.04 17.46 -12.17
C PHE A 39 -32.04 16.36 -13.25
N VAL A 40 -30.87 16.02 -13.80
CA VAL A 40 -30.74 14.94 -14.79
C VAL A 40 -31.09 13.58 -14.16
N SER A 41 -30.71 13.35 -12.91
CA SER A 41 -31.02 12.11 -12.20
C SER A 41 -32.48 12.00 -11.76
N LEU A 42 -33.13 13.11 -11.38
CA LEU A 42 -34.47 13.12 -10.80
C LEU A 42 -35.58 12.84 -11.83
N PHE A 43 -35.35 13.19 -13.10
CA PHE A 43 -36.32 13.04 -14.18
C PHE A 43 -36.00 11.90 -15.16
N SER A 44 -34.95 11.11 -14.89
CA SER A 44 -34.59 9.96 -15.72
C SER A 44 -35.18 8.66 -15.18
N LEU A 45 -35.75 7.84 -16.06
CA LEU A 45 -36.17 6.47 -15.76
C LEU A 45 -34.98 5.51 -15.55
N ASP A 46 -33.78 5.93 -15.96
CA ASP A 46 -32.50 5.28 -15.69
C ASP A 46 -31.48 6.35 -15.25
N PRO A 47 -31.39 6.65 -13.95
CA PRO A 47 -30.58 7.75 -13.44
C PRO A 47 -29.08 7.50 -13.60
N TYR A 48 -28.65 6.23 -13.66
CA TYR A 48 -27.24 5.88 -13.81
C TYR A 48 -26.74 6.16 -15.23
N THR A 49 -27.47 5.69 -16.24
CA THR A 49 -27.11 5.91 -17.66
C THR A 49 -27.26 7.39 -18.04
N ALA A 50 -28.24 8.10 -17.49
CA ALA A 50 -28.41 9.53 -17.73
C ALA A 50 -27.28 10.36 -17.11
N ALA A 51 -26.80 9.99 -15.91
CA ALA A 51 -25.65 10.64 -15.28
C ALA A 51 -24.36 10.40 -16.08
N GLN A 52 -24.13 9.19 -16.60
CA GLN A 52 -22.93 8.86 -17.38
C GLN A 52 -22.83 9.67 -18.69
N ASN A 53 -23.96 9.88 -19.37
CA ASN A 53 -24.03 10.58 -20.65
C ASN A 53 -24.23 12.10 -20.53
N SER A 54 -24.35 12.61 -19.31
CA SER A 54 -24.59 14.03 -19.05
C SER A 54 -23.35 14.88 -19.33
N GLN A 55 -23.54 16.08 -19.90
CA GLN A 55 -22.47 17.08 -20.03
C GLN A 55 -21.97 17.60 -18.67
N PHE A 56 -22.72 17.33 -17.59
CA PHE A 56 -22.33 17.63 -16.21
C PHE A 56 -21.45 16.54 -15.58
N ASN A 57 -21.22 15.43 -16.29
CA ASN A 57 -20.34 14.36 -15.82
C ASN A 57 -18.88 14.77 -15.95
N VAL A 58 -18.23 15.05 -14.82
CA VAL A 58 -16.81 15.43 -14.77
C VAL A 58 -15.93 14.17 -14.79
N SER A 59 -15.95 13.44 -15.90
CA SER A 59 -14.85 12.55 -16.26
C SER A 59 -13.81 13.37 -17.03
N ARG A 60 -12.53 13.27 -16.66
CA ARG A 60 -11.43 14.03 -17.27
C ARG A 60 -11.41 13.79 -18.79
N SER A 61 -12.02 14.69 -19.55
CA SER A 61 -11.81 14.80 -20.99
C SER A 61 -10.35 15.14 -21.23
N GLY A 62 -9.62 14.15 -21.76
CA GLY A 62 -8.25 14.30 -22.21
C GLY A 62 -8.12 15.49 -23.17
N ASN A 63 -7.07 16.25 -22.93
CA ASN A 63 -6.61 17.44 -23.62
C ASN A 63 -6.81 17.38 -25.16
N ARG A 64 -7.99 17.77 -25.66
CA ARG A 64 -8.21 18.06 -27.09
C ARG A 64 -7.55 19.41 -27.37
N HIS A 65 -6.31 19.39 -27.84
CA HIS A 65 -5.72 20.55 -28.49
C HIS A 65 -6.50 20.81 -29.78
N ASN A 66 -7.43 21.76 -29.69
CA ASN A 66 -8.05 22.40 -30.84
C ASN A 66 -6.95 23.09 -31.66
N ALA A 67 -6.61 22.48 -32.79
CA ALA A 67 -6.01 23.20 -33.90
C ALA A 67 -7.01 24.29 -34.35
N ARG A 68 -6.58 25.55 -34.34
CA ARG A 68 -7.18 26.60 -35.17
C ARG A 68 -6.11 27.18 -36.10
N PRO A 69 -6.45 27.42 -37.38
CA PRO A 69 -5.51 27.82 -38.42
C PRO A 69 -5.38 29.36 -38.53
N ARG A 70 -4.47 29.78 -39.44
CA ARG A 70 -4.44 31.05 -40.20
C ARG A 70 -3.50 32.15 -39.61
N TRP A 71 -2.55 32.80 -40.30
CA TRP A 71 -2.12 32.89 -41.71
C TRP A 71 -0.76 33.63 -41.86
N GLY A 72 -0.08 33.39 -42.99
CA GLY A 72 0.97 34.23 -43.60
C GLY A 72 2.40 33.79 -43.26
N GLY A 73 3.31 33.47 -44.18
CA GLY A 73 3.37 33.57 -45.64
C GLY A 73 4.84 33.68 -46.04
N SER A 74 5.20 33.09 -47.18
CA SER A 74 6.46 33.22 -47.95
C SER A 74 7.78 32.56 -47.46
N GLY A 75 8.20 31.52 -48.19
CA GLY A 75 9.44 31.57 -48.99
C GLY A 75 10.71 30.89 -48.43
N PRO A 76 11.35 29.95 -49.17
CA PRO A 76 12.53 29.23 -48.71
C PRO A 76 13.85 29.89 -49.17
N SER A 77 14.90 29.81 -48.36
CA SER A 77 16.28 30.06 -48.81
C SER A 77 17.28 29.20 -48.05
N SER A 78 18.15 28.61 -48.85
CA SER A 78 19.32 27.79 -48.56
C SER A 78 20.54 28.61 -48.13
N GLY A 79 21.57 27.89 -47.64
CA GLY A 79 22.96 28.36 -47.43
C GLY A 79 23.18 28.98 -46.04
N GLY A 80 24.25 28.73 -45.30
CA GLY A 80 25.53 28.10 -45.59
C GLY A 80 26.61 28.85 -44.80
N GLY A 81 27.47 28.12 -44.07
CA GLY A 81 28.86 28.52 -43.77
C GLY A 81 29.15 29.55 -42.67
N GLY A 82 30.14 29.21 -41.84
CA GLY A 82 31.32 30.07 -41.65
C GLY A 82 31.49 30.72 -40.28
N GLY A 83 32.53 30.29 -39.55
CA GLY A 83 32.92 30.83 -38.24
C GLY A 83 33.61 32.20 -38.26
N GLY A 84 34.03 32.65 -37.07
CA GLY A 84 34.92 33.81 -36.90
C GLY A 84 34.70 34.52 -35.57
N GLY A 85 35.65 34.39 -34.64
CA GLY A 85 35.58 34.96 -33.29
C GLY A 85 36.13 36.38 -33.14
N GLY A 86 35.94 36.95 -31.95
CA GLY A 86 36.54 38.20 -31.49
C GLY A 86 36.01 38.60 -30.10
N PRO A 87 36.85 39.04 -29.15
CA PRO A 87 36.57 38.97 -27.72
C PRO A 87 35.92 40.24 -27.18
N GLY A 88 35.06 40.11 -26.18
CA GLY A 88 34.46 41.23 -25.44
C GLY A 88 34.12 40.82 -24.03
N GLY A 89 34.84 41.37 -23.05
CA GLY A 89 34.67 41.08 -21.63
C GLY A 89 33.32 41.51 -21.09
N GLY A 90 32.75 40.67 -20.24
CA GLY A 90 31.55 40.96 -19.46
C GLY A 90 31.56 40.10 -18.21
N PHE A 91 31.78 40.74 -17.06
CA PHE A 91 31.62 40.14 -15.73
C PHE A 91 30.18 39.67 -15.56
N GLY A 92 29.97 38.35 -15.53
CA GLY A 92 28.72 37.70 -15.16
C GLY A 92 28.96 36.67 -14.06
N PRO A 93 28.05 36.52 -13.07
CA PRO A 93 28.25 35.60 -11.97
C PRO A 93 28.30 34.14 -12.46
N ARG A 94 29.22 33.39 -11.84
CA ARG A 94 29.57 31.99 -12.12
C ARG A 94 28.33 31.10 -12.23
N ARG A 95 28.23 30.30 -13.30
CA ARG A 95 27.33 29.13 -13.35
C ARG A 95 27.79 28.14 -12.28
N ILE A 96 27.13 28.17 -11.13
CA ILE A 96 27.13 27.06 -10.18
C ILE A 96 26.53 25.87 -10.93
N GLY A 97 27.24 24.74 -10.86
CA GLY A 97 26.84 23.49 -11.50
C GLY A 97 25.39 23.18 -11.21
N ARG A 98 24.69 22.71 -12.24
CA ARG A 98 23.34 22.17 -12.12
C ARG A 98 23.40 21.01 -11.11
N VAL A 99 23.04 21.28 -9.86
CA VAL A 99 22.68 20.24 -8.92
C VAL A 99 21.50 19.53 -9.56
N SER A 100 21.72 18.29 -10.01
CA SER A 100 20.64 17.42 -10.42
C SER A 100 19.80 17.16 -9.18
N THR A 101 18.75 17.96 -8.99
CA THR A 101 17.66 17.57 -8.11
C THR A 101 16.98 16.40 -8.82
N TYR A 102 17.40 15.18 -8.51
CA TYR A 102 16.62 13.98 -8.76
C TYR A 102 15.34 14.09 -7.94
N SER A 103 14.39 14.87 -8.44
CA SER A 103 12.98 14.66 -8.13
C SER A 103 12.57 13.44 -8.95
N SER A 104 12.98 12.24 -8.49
CA SER A 104 12.49 10.98 -9.03
C SER A 104 11.01 10.85 -8.71
N THR A 105 10.17 11.52 -9.48
CA THR A 105 8.84 10.97 -9.76
C THR A 105 9.12 9.68 -10.53
N MET A 106 9.31 8.57 -9.82
CA MET A 106 9.40 7.26 -10.46
C MET A 106 8.13 7.08 -11.27
N THR A 107 8.27 7.17 -12.58
CA THR A 107 7.21 6.81 -13.53
C THR A 107 6.97 5.31 -13.38
N LEU A 108 5.71 4.93 -13.15
CA LEU A 108 5.33 3.53 -13.08
C LEU A 108 5.71 2.82 -14.40
N PRO A 109 6.25 1.59 -14.35
CA PRO A 109 6.54 0.81 -15.55
C PRO A 109 5.29 0.57 -16.39
N ALA A 110 5.41 0.66 -17.72
CA ALA A 110 4.28 0.61 -18.64
C ALA A 110 3.90 -0.82 -19.08
N ASN A 111 4.78 -1.80 -18.85
CA ASN A 111 4.57 -3.20 -19.25
C ASN A 111 5.38 -4.16 -18.35
N ASN A 112 5.13 -5.47 -18.47
CA ASN A 112 5.80 -6.50 -17.67
C ASN A 112 7.33 -6.54 -17.88
N ALA A 113 7.83 -6.20 -19.07
CA ALA A 113 9.27 -6.19 -19.34
C ALA A 113 9.97 -5.04 -18.60
N GLU A 114 9.38 -3.85 -18.61
CA GLU A 114 9.87 -2.71 -17.82
C GLU A 114 9.79 -2.98 -16.31
N TRP A 115 8.73 -3.64 -15.84
CA TRP A 115 8.66 -4.11 -14.46
C TRP A 115 9.81 -5.07 -14.12
N GLY A 116 10.10 -6.04 -15.00
CA GLY A 116 11.22 -6.95 -14.84
C GLY A 116 12.58 -6.23 -14.74
N ALA A 117 12.79 -5.19 -15.55
CA ALA A 117 13.98 -4.36 -15.50
C ALA A 117 14.10 -3.57 -14.18
N VAL A 118 13.00 -2.99 -13.69
CA VAL A 118 12.96 -2.29 -12.40
C VAL A 118 13.24 -3.25 -11.24
N ILE A 119 12.61 -4.43 -11.23
CA ILE A 119 12.82 -5.46 -10.21
C ILE A 119 14.28 -5.92 -10.21
N SER A 120 14.86 -6.15 -11.40
CA SER A 120 16.27 -6.54 -11.53
C SER A 120 17.21 -5.46 -10.99
N SER A 121 16.94 -4.19 -11.27
CA SER A 121 17.70 -3.07 -10.72
C SER A 121 17.69 -3.01 -9.18
N TYR A 122 16.54 -3.31 -8.55
CA TYR A 122 16.49 -3.42 -7.09
C TYR A 122 17.25 -4.63 -6.56
N LYS A 123 17.14 -5.77 -7.24
CA LYS A 123 17.88 -6.99 -6.89
C LYS A 123 19.39 -6.75 -6.91
N ASP A 124 19.91 -6.07 -7.93
CA ASP A 124 21.35 -5.78 -8.07
C ASP A 124 21.89 -4.82 -6.99
N GLN A 125 21.00 -4.09 -6.31
CA GLN A 125 21.35 -3.17 -5.21
C GLN A 125 21.26 -3.82 -3.83
N LEU A 126 20.77 -5.07 -3.72
CA LEU A 126 20.67 -5.75 -2.43
C LEU A 126 22.06 -6.05 -1.87
N PRO A 127 22.26 -5.91 -0.55
CA PRO A 127 23.53 -6.25 0.08
C PRO A 127 23.72 -7.78 0.10
N GLU A 128 24.98 -8.22 0.03
CA GLU A 128 25.32 -9.64 0.17
C GLU A 128 25.01 -10.20 1.57
N VAL A 129 25.05 -9.33 2.59
CA VAL A 129 24.76 -9.67 3.99
C VAL A 129 23.74 -8.67 4.54
N TYR A 130 22.64 -9.19 5.09
CA TYR A 130 21.60 -8.36 5.67
C TYR A 130 21.94 -7.91 7.09
N PRO A 131 21.57 -6.68 7.48
CA PRO A 131 21.81 -6.18 8.83
C PRO A 131 20.94 -6.90 9.86
N VAL A 132 21.44 -6.93 11.10
CA VAL A 132 20.66 -7.37 12.27
C VAL A 132 20.07 -6.14 12.95
N TYR A 133 18.75 -6.13 13.11
CA TYR A 133 18.02 -5.01 13.70
C TYR A 133 17.95 -5.13 15.23
N GLN A 134 17.89 -3.97 15.89
CA GLN A 134 17.65 -3.91 17.33
C GLN A 134 16.23 -4.38 17.64
N THR A 135 16.10 -5.23 18.65
CA THR A 135 14.80 -5.72 19.11
C THR A 135 14.25 -4.83 20.22
N PRO A 136 12.91 -4.70 20.34
CA PRO A 136 12.30 -4.06 21.49
C PRO A 136 12.67 -4.77 22.79
N LEU A 137 12.50 -4.07 23.92
CA LEU A 137 12.59 -4.70 25.24
C LEU A 137 11.57 -5.86 25.33
N PRO A 138 11.88 -6.95 26.05
CA PRO A 138 10.96 -8.09 26.20
C PRO A 138 9.54 -7.67 26.64
N SER A 139 9.44 -6.67 27.51
CA SER A 139 8.18 -6.09 28.00
C SER A 139 7.33 -5.37 26.94
N SER A 140 7.91 -5.07 25.78
CA SER A 140 7.27 -4.30 24.70
C SER A 140 7.00 -5.15 23.45
N VAL A 141 7.44 -6.42 23.42
CA VAL A 141 7.23 -7.34 22.29
C VAL A 141 5.75 -7.60 22.02
N ASN A 142 4.89 -7.52 23.03
CA ASN A 142 3.43 -7.61 22.88
C ASN A 142 2.88 -6.63 21.82
N ARG A 143 3.45 -5.41 21.71
CA ARG A 143 3.05 -4.39 20.71
C ARG A 143 3.48 -4.71 19.28
N TYR A 144 4.14 -5.84 19.06
CA TYR A 144 4.53 -6.36 17.75
C TYR A 144 3.68 -7.56 17.35
N ILE A 145 2.76 -8.03 18.18
CA ILE A 145 1.99 -9.26 17.92
C ILE A 145 0.61 -8.93 17.34
N ASP A 146 0.32 -9.56 16.20
CA ASP A 146 -1.02 -9.72 15.66
C ASP A 146 -1.54 -11.11 16.09
N HIS A 147 -2.36 -11.14 17.13
CA HIS A 147 -2.89 -12.35 17.73
C HIS A 147 -3.99 -12.93 16.84
N THR A 148 -3.78 -14.14 16.32
CA THR A 148 -4.49 -14.60 15.11
C THR A 148 -5.38 -15.82 15.39
N GLN A 149 -6.61 -15.80 14.88
CA GLN A 149 -7.50 -16.96 14.76
C GLN A 149 -8.17 -16.93 13.38
N LEU A 150 -7.83 -17.90 12.53
CA LEU A 150 -8.29 -17.98 11.13
C LEU A 150 -8.88 -19.35 10.78
N SER A 151 -9.06 -20.23 11.77
CA SER A 151 -9.64 -21.54 11.54
C SER A 151 -11.06 -21.43 11.00
N LEU A 152 -11.41 -22.30 10.07
CA LEU A 152 -12.75 -22.31 9.46
C LEU A 152 -13.83 -22.68 10.48
N ASP A 153 -13.48 -23.49 11.47
CA ASP A 153 -14.35 -23.93 12.58
C ASP A 153 -14.33 -23.00 13.79
N ALA A 154 -13.63 -21.86 13.72
CA ALA A 154 -13.59 -20.90 14.82
C ALA A 154 -15.02 -20.45 15.20
N THR A 155 -15.32 -20.62 16.49
CA THR A 155 -16.59 -20.23 17.09
C THR A 155 -16.57 -18.76 17.52
N ASP A 156 -17.74 -18.23 17.83
CA ASP A 156 -17.86 -16.87 18.35
C ASP A 156 -17.17 -16.73 19.73
N GLU A 157 -17.21 -17.78 20.54
CA GLU A 157 -16.51 -17.90 21.82
C GLU A 157 -14.98 -17.88 21.64
N ASP A 158 -14.46 -18.49 20.58
CA ASP A 158 -13.02 -18.44 20.26
C ASP A 158 -12.58 -17.01 19.91
N ILE A 159 -13.41 -16.26 19.20
CA ILE A 159 -13.14 -14.85 18.87
C ILE A 159 -13.23 -13.96 20.11
N ASP A 160 -14.17 -14.23 21.02
CA ASP A 160 -14.26 -13.52 22.30
C ASP A 160 -13.00 -13.74 23.13
N LYS A 161 -12.55 -15.00 23.23
CA LYS A 161 -11.32 -15.36 23.93
C LYS A 161 -10.11 -14.68 23.30
N LEU A 162 -9.99 -14.71 21.97
CA LEU A 162 -8.92 -14.03 21.23
C LEU A 162 -8.85 -12.54 21.59
N CYS A 163 -10.00 -11.86 21.58
CA CYS A 163 -10.08 -10.43 21.90
C CYS A 163 -9.76 -10.15 23.38
N ALA A 164 -10.26 -10.98 24.29
CA ALA A 164 -9.97 -10.86 25.72
C ALA A 164 -8.48 -11.05 26.03
N GLU A 165 -7.83 -12.02 25.37
CA GLU A 165 -6.38 -12.22 25.46
C GLU A 165 -5.63 -11.01 24.88
N ALA A 166 -6.02 -10.52 23.71
CA ALA A 166 -5.38 -9.38 23.09
C ALA A 166 -5.47 -8.10 23.93
N ALA A 167 -6.63 -7.84 24.53
CA ALA A 167 -6.82 -6.75 25.49
C ALA A 167 -5.96 -6.96 26.75
N LYS A 168 -5.98 -8.15 27.34
CA LYS A 168 -5.21 -8.46 28.56
C LYS A 168 -3.70 -8.28 28.38
N TYR A 169 -3.16 -8.71 27.25
CA TYR A 169 -1.72 -8.65 26.96
C TYR A 169 -1.33 -7.42 26.15
N ASN A 170 -2.27 -6.51 25.84
CA ASN A 170 -2.05 -5.32 25.03
C ASN A 170 -1.39 -5.60 23.67
N PHE A 171 -1.88 -6.60 22.94
CA PHE A 171 -1.38 -6.91 21.59
C PHE A 171 -1.66 -5.78 20.60
N ALA A 172 -0.92 -5.76 19.49
CA ALA A 172 -1.04 -4.71 18.46
C ALA A 172 -2.35 -4.83 17.68
N ALA A 173 -2.71 -6.07 17.35
CA ALA A 173 -3.94 -6.37 16.65
C ALA A 173 -4.46 -7.77 17.01
N VAL A 174 -5.75 -7.99 16.75
CA VAL A 174 -6.27 -9.33 16.46
C VAL A 174 -6.41 -9.52 14.96
N CYS A 175 -6.22 -10.74 14.45
CA CYS A 175 -6.39 -11.06 13.04
C CYS A 175 -7.43 -12.16 12.86
N VAL A 176 -8.50 -11.85 12.13
CA VAL A 176 -9.70 -12.70 11.97
C VAL A 176 -10.19 -12.73 10.52
N ARG A 177 -11.10 -13.65 10.20
CA ARG A 177 -11.83 -13.67 8.92
C ARG A 177 -12.97 -12.65 8.90
N LEU A 178 -13.40 -12.24 7.71
CA LEU A 178 -14.41 -11.19 7.48
C LEU A 178 -15.65 -11.33 8.36
N ARG A 179 -16.24 -12.54 8.45
CA ARG A 179 -17.46 -12.81 9.25
C ARG A 179 -17.34 -12.42 10.73
N HIS A 180 -16.13 -12.34 11.27
CA HIS A 180 -15.87 -12.06 12.68
C HIS A 180 -15.42 -10.61 12.96
N VAL A 181 -15.21 -9.79 11.91
CA VAL A 181 -14.70 -8.41 12.07
C VAL A 181 -15.60 -7.60 13.00
N ARG A 182 -16.93 -7.60 12.76
CA ARG A 182 -17.87 -6.82 13.57
C ARG A 182 -17.83 -7.22 15.05
N ARG A 183 -17.71 -8.52 15.32
CA ARG A 183 -17.62 -9.07 16.69
C ARG A 183 -16.32 -8.65 17.36
N ALA A 184 -15.19 -8.83 16.67
CA ALA A 184 -13.88 -8.42 17.18
C ALA A 184 -13.80 -6.92 17.48
N VAL A 185 -14.34 -6.07 16.57
CA VAL A 185 -14.43 -4.62 16.78
C VAL A 185 -15.26 -4.29 18.02
N THR A 186 -16.39 -4.97 18.21
CA THR A 186 -17.25 -4.77 19.39
C THR A 186 -16.54 -5.17 20.67
N ASN A 187 -15.87 -6.33 20.68
CA ASN A 187 -15.17 -6.84 21.85
C ASN A 187 -13.97 -5.99 22.28
N LEU A 188 -13.34 -5.28 21.34
CA LEU A 188 -12.16 -4.46 21.58
C LEU A 188 -12.46 -2.96 21.77
N GLN A 189 -13.73 -2.56 21.87
CA GLN A 189 -14.12 -1.15 22.05
C GLN A 189 -13.47 -0.48 23.26
N SER A 190 -13.23 -1.24 24.34
CA SER A 190 -12.56 -0.75 25.56
C SER A 190 -11.03 -0.80 25.49
N SER A 191 -10.47 -1.30 24.39
CA SER A 191 -9.02 -1.48 24.15
C SER A 191 -8.61 -0.90 22.80
N PRO A 192 -8.77 0.43 22.57
CA PRO A 192 -8.58 1.06 21.26
C PRO A 192 -7.15 0.96 20.71
N GLU A 193 -6.18 0.64 21.56
CA GLU A 193 -4.78 0.38 21.22
C GLU A 193 -4.57 -0.97 20.51
N CYS A 194 -5.54 -1.88 20.54
CA CYS A 194 -5.53 -3.16 19.84
C CYS A 194 -6.45 -3.10 18.62
N THR A 195 -5.85 -3.07 17.44
CA THR A 195 -6.60 -2.97 16.17
C THR A 195 -7.22 -4.29 15.73
N VAL A 196 -8.17 -4.24 14.79
CA VAL A 196 -8.73 -5.43 14.15
C VAL A 196 -8.19 -5.52 12.73
N ALA A 197 -7.50 -6.62 12.43
CA ALA A 197 -7.02 -6.99 11.11
C ALA A 197 -7.96 -8.03 10.46
N CYS A 198 -8.34 -7.82 9.21
CA CYS A 198 -9.10 -8.79 8.42
C CYS A 198 -8.23 -9.37 7.29
N VAL A 199 -8.29 -10.68 7.07
CA VAL A 199 -7.69 -11.27 5.86
C VAL A 199 -8.57 -11.02 4.63
N VAL A 200 -7.95 -10.90 3.44
CA VAL A 200 -8.65 -10.64 2.15
C VAL A 200 -8.09 -11.57 1.05
N GLY A 201 -8.96 -12.17 0.25
CA GLY A 201 -8.62 -13.12 -0.81
C GLY A 201 -7.88 -14.36 -0.28
N PHE A 202 -8.19 -14.75 0.95
CA PHE A 202 -7.37 -15.64 1.79
C PHE A 202 -7.98 -17.04 1.96
N PRO A 203 -7.16 -18.12 1.96
CA PRO A 203 -5.68 -18.12 1.85
C PRO A 203 -5.13 -18.21 0.42
N GLU A 204 -5.95 -18.48 -0.59
CA GLU A 204 -5.48 -18.94 -1.90
C GLU A 204 -4.78 -17.85 -2.72
N GLY A 205 -5.23 -16.59 -2.61
CA GLY A 205 -4.71 -15.45 -3.38
C GLY A 205 -5.15 -15.39 -4.84
N THR A 206 -5.93 -16.37 -5.33
CA THR A 206 -6.34 -16.50 -6.73
C THR A 206 -7.74 -15.96 -7.04
N HIS A 207 -8.43 -15.40 -6.05
CA HIS A 207 -9.71 -14.71 -6.23
C HIS A 207 -9.58 -13.56 -7.23
N ASP A 208 -10.70 -13.22 -7.87
CA ASP A 208 -10.73 -12.10 -8.81
C ASP A 208 -10.48 -10.77 -8.08
N THR A 209 -9.82 -9.83 -8.75
CA THR A 209 -9.47 -8.53 -8.15
C THR A 209 -10.70 -7.78 -7.63
N MET A 210 -11.82 -7.82 -8.36
CA MET A 210 -13.08 -7.19 -7.93
C MET A 210 -13.65 -7.81 -6.65
N GLU A 211 -13.47 -9.13 -6.47
CA GLU A 211 -13.91 -9.82 -5.25
C GLU A 211 -13.05 -9.40 -4.06
N LYS A 212 -11.72 -9.33 -4.24
CA LYS A 212 -10.80 -8.85 -3.20
C LYS A 212 -11.06 -7.39 -2.84
N GLU A 213 -11.28 -6.52 -3.82
CA GLU A 213 -11.62 -5.11 -3.59
C GLU A 213 -12.91 -4.99 -2.77
N LYS A 214 -13.94 -5.74 -3.15
CA LYS A 214 -15.21 -5.76 -2.42
C LYS A 214 -15.03 -6.28 -0.99
N GLU A 215 -14.31 -7.38 -0.80
CA GLU A 215 -14.04 -7.94 0.53
C GLU A 215 -13.28 -6.94 1.42
N ALA A 216 -12.32 -6.21 0.85
CA ALA A 216 -11.59 -5.16 1.54
C ALA A 216 -12.48 -3.97 1.96
N LEU A 217 -13.38 -3.54 1.06
CA LEU A 217 -14.38 -2.51 1.36
C LEU A 217 -15.31 -2.96 2.49
N ASP A 218 -15.89 -4.16 2.37
CA ASP A 218 -16.80 -4.72 3.37
C ASP A 218 -16.10 -4.85 4.74
N ALA A 219 -14.83 -5.29 4.77
CA ALA A 219 -14.04 -5.36 5.99
C ALA A 219 -13.82 -3.98 6.65
N ALA A 220 -13.49 -2.97 5.85
CA ALA A 220 -13.30 -1.60 6.33
C ALA A 220 -14.61 -1.00 6.87
N GLU A 221 -15.74 -1.21 6.18
CA GLU A 221 -17.07 -0.77 6.64
C GLU A 221 -17.49 -1.43 7.96
N LEU A 222 -17.11 -2.69 8.17
CA LEU A 222 -17.34 -3.40 9.42
C LEU A 222 -16.43 -2.93 10.57
N GLY A 223 -15.42 -2.11 10.28
CA GLY A 223 -14.54 -1.46 11.26
C GLY A 223 -13.13 -2.04 11.34
N ALA A 224 -12.70 -2.89 10.40
CA ALA A 224 -11.32 -3.33 10.34
C ALA A 224 -10.39 -2.12 10.11
N SER A 225 -9.35 -2.00 10.93
CA SER A 225 -8.34 -0.93 10.81
C SER A 225 -7.09 -1.39 10.07
N GLU A 226 -6.95 -2.69 9.85
CA GLU A 226 -5.87 -3.28 9.07
C GLU A 226 -6.42 -4.41 8.18
N LEU A 227 -5.82 -4.64 7.01
CA LEU A 227 -6.15 -5.72 6.10
C LEU A 227 -4.88 -6.51 5.75
N ASP A 228 -5.01 -7.84 5.67
CA ASP A 228 -3.96 -8.77 5.28
C ASP A 228 -4.40 -9.50 4.01
N MET A 229 -4.17 -8.91 2.83
CA MET A 229 -4.53 -9.50 1.54
C MET A 229 -3.52 -10.55 1.09
N VAL A 230 -3.93 -11.58 0.35
CA VAL A 230 -3.01 -12.51 -0.33
C VAL A 230 -2.77 -12.05 -1.77
N ILE A 231 -1.49 -11.90 -2.12
CA ILE A 231 -1.08 -11.57 -3.49
C ILE A 231 -1.48 -12.69 -4.45
N ASN A 232 -1.76 -12.37 -5.71
CA ASN A 232 -1.89 -13.38 -6.75
C ASN A 232 -0.51 -13.97 -7.09
N TRP A 233 -0.01 -14.85 -6.22
CA TRP A 233 1.33 -15.44 -6.34
C TRP A 233 1.49 -16.30 -7.61
N PRO A 234 0.48 -16.99 -8.19
CA PRO A 234 0.66 -17.65 -9.49
C PRO A 234 0.98 -16.67 -10.62
N LYS A 235 0.24 -15.56 -10.73
CA LYS A 235 0.53 -14.50 -11.70
C LYS A 235 1.90 -13.87 -11.52
N LEU A 236 2.36 -13.74 -10.26
CA LEU A 236 3.70 -13.26 -9.95
C LEU A 236 4.78 -14.19 -10.52
N LYS A 237 4.61 -15.51 -10.40
CA LYS A 237 5.53 -16.53 -10.96
C LYS A 237 5.55 -16.52 -12.48
N GLU A 238 4.40 -16.21 -13.10
CA GLU A 238 4.27 -16.06 -14.55
C GLU A 238 4.85 -14.74 -15.07
N GLY A 239 5.37 -13.86 -14.21
CA GLY A 239 5.89 -12.56 -14.60
C GLY A 239 4.81 -11.57 -15.05
N GLN A 240 3.54 -11.81 -14.68
CA GLN A 240 2.42 -10.91 -14.97
C GLN A 240 2.38 -9.75 -13.97
N TYR A 241 3.47 -8.99 -13.89
CA TYR A 241 3.68 -7.95 -12.88
C TYR A 241 2.65 -6.81 -12.90
N MET A 242 2.16 -6.43 -14.08
CA MET A 242 1.10 -5.42 -14.20
C MET A 242 -0.21 -5.88 -13.54
N ASP A 243 -0.59 -7.15 -13.73
CA ASP A 243 -1.80 -7.71 -13.15
C ASP A 243 -1.68 -7.78 -11.64
N VAL A 244 -0.51 -8.19 -11.13
CA VAL A 244 -0.23 -8.26 -9.70
C VAL A 244 -0.25 -6.85 -9.08
N TYR A 245 0.35 -5.86 -9.74
CA TYR A 245 0.32 -4.47 -9.30
C TYR A 245 -1.11 -3.93 -9.26
N ALA A 246 -1.89 -4.17 -10.32
CA ALA A 246 -3.28 -3.75 -10.40
C ALA A 246 -4.12 -4.40 -9.29
N ASP A 247 -3.95 -5.70 -9.02
CA ASP A 247 -4.67 -6.42 -7.96
C ASP A 247 -4.47 -5.77 -6.59
N VAL A 248 -3.21 -5.49 -6.20
CA VAL A 248 -2.89 -4.82 -4.94
C VAL A 248 -3.41 -3.38 -4.91
N LEU A 249 -3.32 -2.66 -6.04
CA LEU A 249 -3.77 -1.28 -6.14
C LEU A 249 -5.29 -1.15 -6.01
N GLU A 250 -6.09 -2.04 -6.62
CA GLU A 250 -7.55 -2.00 -6.46
C GLU A 250 -7.96 -2.32 -5.01
N VAL A 251 -7.34 -3.32 -4.37
CA VAL A 251 -7.57 -3.57 -2.94
C VAL A 251 -7.21 -2.36 -2.07
N ARG A 252 -6.10 -1.67 -2.38
CA ARG A 252 -5.71 -0.42 -1.72
C ARG A 252 -6.73 0.71 -1.92
N LYS A 253 -7.45 0.73 -3.05
CA LYS A 253 -8.53 1.71 -3.29
C LYS A 253 -9.80 1.35 -2.50
N GLY A 254 -10.15 0.06 -2.44
CA GLY A 254 -11.31 -0.45 -1.69
C GLY A 254 -11.21 -0.18 -0.18
N ALA A 255 -9.99 -0.16 0.36
CA ALA A 255 -9.72 0.34 1.69
C ALA A 255 -8.60 1.37 1.62
N PRO A 256 -8.86 2.68 1.55
CA PRO A 256 -7.80 3.70 1.53
C PRO A 256 -7.22 3.96 2.93
N SER A 257 -6.14 4.74 3.01
CA SER A 257 -5.63 5.27 4.28
C SER A 257 -6.75 5.97 5.06
N PRO A 258 -6.88 5.74 6.39
CA PRO A 258 -5.86 5.23 7.31
C PRO A 258 -5.88 3.71 7.57
N VAL A 259 -6.71 2.92 6.87
CA VAL A 259 -6.67 1.46 7.00
C VAL A 259 -5.28 0.98 6.58
N LYS A 260 -4.63 0.09 7.33
CA LYS A 260 -3.31 -0.45 6.92
C LYS A 260 -3.48 -1.63 5.98
N LEU A 261 -2.79 -1.66 4.85
CA LEU A 261 -2.79 -2.79 3.92
C LEU A 261 -1.49 -3.58 4.05
N LYS A 262 -1.60 -4.87 4.34
CA LYS A 262 -0.49 -5.83 4.37
C LYS A 262 -0.69 -6.84 3.23
N VAL A 263 0.37 -7.09 2.45
CA VAL A 263 0.32 -8.03 1.33
C VAL A 263 1.09 -9.30 1.68
N ILE A 264 0.38 -10.41 1.83
CA ILE A 264 0.94 -11.75 2.03
C ILE A 264 1.50 -12.24 0.69
N LEU A 265 2.79 -12.52 0.65
CA LEU A 265 3.48 -13.01 -0.55
C LEU A 265 3.35 -14.52 -0.73
N GLU A 266 3.19 -15.25 0.38
CA GLU A 266 3.26 -16.71 0.44
C GLU A 266 4.64 -17.24 0.02
N THR A 267 5.68 -16.86 0.76
CA THR A 267 7.08 -17.13 0.41
C THR A 267 7.40 -18.61 0.21
N SER A 268 6.66 -19.53 0.83
CA SER A 268 6.82 -20.98 0.64
C SER A 268 6.58 -21.45 -0.80
N GLN A 269 5.90 -20.64 -1.62
CA GLN A 269 5.57 -20.92 -3.01
C GLN A 269 6.47 -20.19 -4.00
N LEU A 270 7.36 -19.32 -3.51
CA LEU A 270 8.13 -18.37 -4.28
C LEU A 270 9.63 -18.62 -4.14
N THR A 271 10.37 -18.37 -5.22
CA THR A 271 11.82 -18.23 -5.22
C THR A 271 12.23 -16.89 -4.63
N LYS A 272 13.51 -16.73 -4.28
CA LYS A 272 14.04 -15.45 -3.77
C LYS A 272 13.77 -14.28 -4.73
N ASP A 273 13.95 -14.50 -6.03
CA ASP A 273 13.69 -13.49 -7.05
C ASP A 273 12.21 -13.09 -7.12
N GLU A 274 11.30 -14.05 -6.97
CA GLU A 274 9.86 -13.79 -6.93
C GLU A 274 9.44 -13.07 -5.63
N ILE A 275 10.08 -13.37 -4.49
CA ILE A 275 9.85 -12.64 -3.23
C ILE A 275 10.31 -11.18 -3.36
N ILE A 276 11.45 -10.93 -4.00
CA ILE A 276 11.92 -9.58 -4.32
C ILE A 276 10.88 -8.87 -5.22
N ALA A 277 10.44 -9.52 -6.30
CA ALA A 277 9.43 -8.97 -7.21
C ALA A 277 8.13 -8.60 -6.48
N GLY A 278 7.60 -9.53 -5.67
CA GLY A 278 6.39 -9.31 -4.88
C GLY A 278 6.53 -8.17 -3.87
N SER A 279 7.70 -8.05 -3.23
CA SER A 279 7.99 -6.99 -2.26
C SER A 279 8.07 -5.62 -2.93
N VAL A 280 8.73 -5.52 -4.09
CA VAL A 280 8.80 -4.28 -4.89
C VAL A 280 7.41 -3.85 -5.34
N ILE A 281 6.67 -4.75 -6.00
CA ILE A 281 5.33 -4.45 -6.55
C ILE A 281 4.38 -4.02 -5.43
N SER A 282 4.33 -4.76 -4.32
CA SER A 282 3.47 -4.43 -3.18
C SER A 282 3.77 -3.04 -2.61
N SER A 283 5.05 -2.73 -2.44
CA SER A 283 5.50 -1.43 -1.92
C SER A 283 5.14 -0.29 -2.88
N MET A 284 5.33 -0.49 -4.19
CA MET A 284 4.98 0.51 -5.21
C MET A 284 3.46 0.69 -5.35
N ALA A 285 2.66 -0.35 -5.10
CA ALA A 285 1.19 -0.30 -5.11
C ALA A 285 0.58 0.35 -3.85
N GLY A 286 1.41 0.71 -2.85
CA GLY A 286 0.98 1.42 -1.65
C GLY A 286 0.62 0.52 -0.47
N ALA A 287 1.17 -0.70 -0.41
CA ALA A 287 1.09 -1.53 0.78
C ALA A 287 1.88 -0.91 1.94
N ASP A 288 1.29 -0.94 3.14
CA ASP A 288 1.93 -0.53 4.39
C ASP A 288 2.86 -1.62 4.92
N PHE A 289 2.56 -2.89 4.62
CA PHE A 289 3.41 -4.03 4.94
C PHE A 289 3.48 -5.05 3.81
N VAL A 290 4.61 -5.74 3.73
CA VAL A 290 4.70 -7.07 3.09
C VAL A 290 4.73 -8.13 4.19
N LYS A 291 4.06 -9.26 3.95
CA LYS A 291 3.87 -10.35 4.92
C LYS A 291 4.36 -11.66 4.32
N THR A 292 5.05 -12.49 5.11
CA THR A 292 5.68 -13.72 4.60
C THR A 292 4.63 -14.74 4.13
N SER A 293 3.77 -15.22 5.04
CA SER A 293 3.01 -16.45 4.81
C SER A 293 1.59 -16.40 5.34
N THR A 294 0.69 -17.19 4.75
CA THR A 294 -0.68 -17.37 5.25
C THR A 294 -0.72 -18.26 6.49
N GLY A 295 0.18 -19.24 6.55
CA GLY A 295 0.16 -20.33 7.52
C GLY A 295 -0.60 -21.57 7.03
N PHE A 296 -1.29 -21.51 5.89
CA PHE A 296 -2.13 -22.60 5.36
C PHE A 296 -1.45 -23.38 4.23
N LYS A 297 -0.32 -22.90 3.72
CA LYS A 297 0.38 -23.53 2.61
C LYS A 297 1.90 -23.54 2.81
N GLY A 298 2.47 -24.75 2.89
CA GLY A 298 3.92 -24.95 2.97
C GLY A 298 4.54 -24.44 4.28
N ALA A 299 5.83 -24.12 4.22
CA ALA A 299 6.57 -23.57 5.35
C ALA A 299 6.12 -22.14 5.70
N GLY A 300 6.30 -21.75 6.97
CA GLY A 300 6.02 -20.39 7.44
C GLY A 300 7.19 -19.42 7.24
N ALA A 301 7.25 -18.39 8.09
CA ALA A 301 8.32 -17.41 8.09
C ALA A 301 9.69 -18.07 8.33
N ASN A 302 10.67 -17.70 7.50
CA ASN A 302 12.08 -17.96 7.75
C ASN A 302 12.86 -16.64 7.85
N VAL A 303 14.00 -16.68 8.54
CA VAL A 303 14.80 -15.48 8.86
C VAL A 303 15.36 -14.81 7.60
N ASP A 304 15.78 -15.60 6.61
CA ASP A 304 16.40 -15.10 5.38
C ASP A 304 15.39 -14.33 4.52
N ASP A 305 14.16 -14.83 4.39
CA ASP A 305 13.08 -14.16 3.67
C ASP A 305 12.70 -12.85 4.35
N VAL A 306 12.58 -12.83 5.68
CA VAL A 306 12.26 -11.60 6.43
C VAL A 306 13.35 -10.55 6.22
N ALA A 307 14.62 -10.93 6.32
CA ALA A 307 15.75 -10.02 6.13
C ALA A 307 15.83 -9.48 4.69
N MET A 308 15.62 -10.36 3.70
CA MET A 308 15.56 -9.98 2.29
C MET A 308 14.38 -9.04 2.00
N MET A 309 13.18 -9.39 2.44
CA MET A 309 11.99 -8.54 2.30
C MET A 309 12.24 -7.16 2.93
N ARG A 310 12.87 -7.12 4.11
CA ARG A 310 13.20 -5.87 4.80
C ARG A 310 14.15 -5.00 3.98
N ALA A 311 15.23 -5.58 3.45
CA ALA A 311 16.18 -4.86 2.62
C ALA A 311 15.51 -4.31 1.35
N VAL A 312 14.65 -5.11 0.70
CA VAL A 312 13.91 -4.67 -0.50
C VAL A 312 12.99 -3.48 -0.20
N VAL A 313 12.17 -3.54 0.85
CA VAL A 313 11.22 -2.45 1.14
C VAL A 313 11.92 -1.16 1.59
N GLU A 314 13.08 -1.26 2.25
CA GLU A 314 13.93 -0.10 2.57
C GLU A 314 14.52 0.53 1.29
N LEU A 315 15.01 -0.27 0.34
CA LEU A 315 15.52 0.21 -0.95
C LEU A 315 14.43 0.89 -1.80
N VAL A 316 13.22 0.34 -1.81
CA VAL A 316 12.07 0.94 -2.52
C VAL A 316 11.66 2.28 -1.90
N GLY A 317 11.91 2.47 -0.59
CA GLY A 317 11.83 3.78 0.06
C GLY A 317 10.41 4.34 0.20
N LYS A 318 9.39 3.48 0.26
CA LYS A 318 7.97 3.87 0.41
C LYS A 318 7.46 3.83 1.85
N GLY A 319 8.31 3.46 2.81
CA GLY A 319 7.93 3.29 4.22
C GLY A 319 7.19 1.99 4.52
N THR A 320 7.11 1.08 3.54
CA THR A 320 6.55 -0.27 3.70
C THR A 320 7.37 -1.07 4.71
N LYS A 321 6.68 -1.81 5.57
CA LYS A 321 7.23 -2.59 6.68
C LYS A 321 7.14 -4.09 6.43
N VAL A 322 7.71 -4.90 7.31
CA VAL A 322 7.67 -6.38 7.19
C VAL A 322 6.86 -7.00 8.32
N LYS A 323 5.97 -7.95 7.98
CA LYS A 323 5.28 -8.82 8.94
C LYS A 323 5.72 -10.27 8.75
N ALA A 324 6.32 -10.87 9.77
CA ALA A 324 6.64 -12.29 9.77
C ALA A 324 5.44 -13.10 10.31
N SER A 325 5.01 -14.12 9.57
CA SER A 325 3.90 -14.98 9.99
C SER A 325 4.05 -16.41 9.50
N GLY A 326 3.40 -17.34 10.21
CA GLY A 326 3.50 -18.78 10.00
C GLY A 326 4.68 -19.36 10.76
N GLY A 327 4.40 -20.26 11.72
CA GLY A 327 5.44 -21.01 12.43
C GLY A 327 6.15 -20.29 13.60
N VAL A 328 5.86 -19.02 13.87
CA VAL A 328 6.44 -18.29 15.02
C VAL A 328 5.70 -18.67 16.31
N ARG A 329 6.23 -19.64 17.07
CA ARG A 329 5.54 -20.27 18.22
C ARG A 329 6.20 -20.02 19.57
N SER A 330 7.49 -19.64 19.58
CA SER A 330 8.26 -19.38 20.79
C SER A 330 8.79 -17.95 20.88
N ALA A 331 9.19 -17.54 22.08
CA ALA A 331 9.89 -16.29 22.30
C ALA A 331 11.17 -16.20 21.47
N GLU A 332 11.91 -17.31 21.34
CA GLU A 332 13.13 -17.37 20.54
C GLU A 332 12.84 -17.09 19.06
N ASP A 333 11.81 -17.75 18.48
CA ASP A 333 11.42 -17.52 17.08
C ASP A 333 11.01 -16.06 16.86
N CYS A 334 10.22 -15.50 17.79
CA CYS A 334 9.78 -14.11 17.74
C CYS A 334 10.98 -13.16 17.70
N ILE A 335 11.95 -13.32 18.61
CA ILE A 335 13.15 -12.49 18.66
C ILE A 335 14.01 -12.65 17.40
N LYS A 336 14.13 -13.86 16.84
CA LYS A 336 14.83 -14.07 15.56
C LYS A 336 14.20 -13.28 14.41
N MET A 337 12.87 -13.30 14.30
CA MET A 337 12.15 -12.56 13.25
C MET A 337 12.28 -11.04 13.44
N LEU A 338 12.21 -10.55 14.68
CA LEU A 338 12.42 -9.12 14.97
C LEU A 338 13.85 -8.68 14.63
N LYS A 339 14.86 -9.50 14.97
CA LYS A 339 16.26 -9.26 14.58
C LYS A 339 16.48 -9.26 13.08
N ALA A 340 15.71 -10.06 12.34
CA ALA A 340 15.73 -10.09 10.89
C ALA A 340 15.07 -8.85 10.24
N GLY A 341 14.37 -8.02 11.01
CA GLY A 341 13.75 -6.79 10.52
C GLY A 341 12.23 -6.84 10.42
N ALA A 342 11.56 -7.83 11.02
CA ALA A 342 10.10 -7.81 11.13
C ALA A 342 9.63 -6.67 12.05
N ASP A 343 8.65 -5.91 11.58
CA ASP A 343 7.94 -4.87 12.33
C ASP A 343 6.65 -5.39 12.99
N ARG A 344 6.17 -6.56 12.56
CA ARG A 344 5.00 -7.24 13.12
C ARG A 344 5.14 -8.76 13.05
N ILE A 345 4.54 -9.47 13.99
CA ILE A 345 4.53 -10.92 14.11
C ILE A 345 3.09 -11.41 14.07
N GLY A 346 2.72 -12.17 13.03
CA GLY A 346 1.43 -12.87 12.98
C GLY A 346 1.53 -14.25 13.61
N THR A 347 0.82 -14.47 14.71
CA THR A 347 0.86 -15.75 15.45
C THR A 347 -0.39 -15.99 16.27
N SER A 348 -0.79 -17.25 16.42
CA SER A 348 -1.79 -17.69 17.41
C SER A 348 -1.18 -18.00 18.78
N SER A 349 0.16 -17.99 18.89
CA SER A 349 0.90 -18.31 20.11
C SER A 349 1.30 -17.06 20.92
N GLY A 350 0.62 -15.92 20.71
CA GLY A 350 1.01 -14.63 21.30
C GLY A 350 1.11 -14.66 22.83
N VAL A 351 0.12 -15.28 23.50
CA VAL A 351 0.10 -15.46 24.95
C VAL A 351 1.32 -16.25 25.44
N ASN A 352 1.62 -17.37 24.77
CA ASN A 352 2.78 -18.19 25.12
C ASN A 352 4.09 -17.41 24.99
N ILE A 353 4.27 -16.70 23.86
CA ILE A 353 5.47 -15.90 23.58
C ILE A 353 5.71 -14.85 24.67
N VAL A 354 4.68 -14.08 25.05
CA VAL A 354 4.83 -13.05 26.08
C VAL A 354 5.08 -13.64 27.47
N ASN A 355 4.46 -14.77 27.80
CA ASN A 355 4.72 -15.45 29.07
C ASN A 355 6.15 -15.98 29.17
N GLN A 356 6.70 -16.55 28.09
CA GLN A 356 8.11 -16.97 28.02
C GLN A 356 9.05 -15.77 28.23
N LEU A 357 8.80 -14.65 27.54
CA LEU A 357 9.60 -13.44 27.67
C LEU A 357 9.52 -12.81 29.07
N ALA A 358 8.42 -13.03 29.79
CA ALA A 358 8.23 -12.58 31.17
C ALA A 358 8.77 -13.58 32.21
N GLY A 359 9.36 -14.71 31.80
CA GLY A 359 9.87 -15.74 32.70
C GLY A 359 8.79 -16.50 33.47
N LYS A 360 7.55 -16.55 32.96
CA LYS A 360 6.44 -17.29 33.57
C LYS A 360 6.40 -18.73 33.04
N GLU A 361 6.05 -19.69 33.90
CA GLU A 361 5.80 -21.08 33.47
C GLU A 361 4.71 -21.13 32.38
N THR A 362 5.01 -21.79 31.27
CA THR A 362 4.13 -21.92 30.12
C THR A 362 3.33 -23.21 30.19
N GLN A 363 2.03 -23.14 29.89
CA GLN A 363 1.27 -24.34 29.53
C GLN A 363 1.70 -24.85 28.14
N PRO A 364 1.73 -26.17 27.91
CA PRO A 364 2.10 -26.72 26.61
C PRO A 364 1.17 -26.18 25.52
N ALA A 365 1.75 -25.84 24.36
CA ALA A 365 1.02 -25.27 23.24
C ALA A 365 -0.09 -26.23 22.76
N THR A 366 -1.33 -25.74 22.73
CA THR A 366 -2.41 -26.38 21.97
C THR A 366 -2.03 -26.37 20.48
N PRO A 367 -2.24 -27.46 19.73
CA PRO A 367 -2.03 -27.45 18.28
C PRO A 367 -2.84 -26.30 17.66
N ALA A 368 -2.20 -25.49 16.82
CA ALA A 368 -2.88 -24.41 16.11
C ALA A 368 -3.96 -25.04 15.21
N ALA A 369 -5.22 -24.66 15.43
CA ALA A 369 -6.25 -24.78 14.41
C ALA A 369 -5.90 -23.76 13.34
N TYR A 370 -5.49 -24.25 12.17
CA TYR A 370 -5.24 -23.40 11.02
C TYR A 370 -6.56 -22.94 10.45
#